data_AF-A0A2H9U4H8-F1
#
_entry.id   AF-A0A2H9U4H8-F1
#
_cell.length_a   1.000
_cell.length_b   1.000
_cell.length_c   1.000
_cell.angle_alpha   90.00
_cell.angle_beta   90.00
_cell.angle_gamma   90.00
#
_symmetry.space_group_name_H-M   'P 1'
#
loop_
_entity.id
_entity.type
_entity.pdbx_description
1 polymer ?
#
loop_
_entity_poly.entity_id
_entity_poly.type
_entity_poly.pdbx_seq_one_letter_code
_entity_poly.pdbx_strand_id
1 'polypeptide(L)'
;MTSSRSRPSASRSPRDNASRTAAKPAAPRPAAARKPERIPADRTLLLLNKPYMVLCQFTDEAGRETLKDYITEPGIYAAGRLDRDSEGLLLLTNDGKLQAQLTQPGEKTPKTYWVQVEGIPSEEKLAALRAGVELNDGITLPAEARIMDEPAVWPRHPP
;
A
#
# COMPACT_ATOMS: atom_id res chain seq x y z
N MET A 1 -65.75 36.72 16.26
CA MET A 1 -64.61 36.53 17.18
C MET A 1 -63.73 35.43 16.61
N THR A 2 -62.42 35.68 16.49
CA THR A 2 -61.29 34.74 16.20
C THR A 2 -61.36 33.94 14.88
N SER A 3 -60.30 33.65 14.12
CA SER A 3 -58.89 34.05 14.05
C SER A 3 -58.31 33.47 12.75
N SER A 4 -57.19 34.03 12.29
CA SER A 4 -56.04 33.29 11.74
C SER A 4 -56.05 32.71 10.30
N ARG A 5 -55.31 33.45 9.44
CA ARG A 5 -54.16 33.03 8.57
C ARG A 5 -54.25 31.72 7.75
N SER A 6 -53.97 31.83 6.44
CA SER A 6 -52.66 31.50 5.83
C SER A 6 -52.66 31.59 4.29
N ARG A 7 -51.55 32.11 3.71
CA ARG A 7 -51.24 32.18 2.26
C ARG A 7 -51.05 30.77 1.65
N PRO A 8 -51.07 30.65 0.30
CA PRO A 8 -49.77 30.63 -0.40
C PRO A 8 -49.73 31.43 -1.72
N SER A 9 -48.56 31.98 -2.01
CA SER A 9 -48.17 32.53 -3.31
C SER A 9 -47.55 31.44 -4.18
N ALA A 10 -47.91 31.37 -5.45
CA ALA A 10 -47.17 30.57 -6.43
C ALA A 10 -47.20 31.18 -7.84
N SER A 11 -46.08 31.00 -8.53
CA SER A 11 -45.82 31.18 -9.97
C SER A 11 -45.61 32.64 -10.43
N ARG A 12 -44.65 32.98 -11.27
CA ARG A 12 -43.74 32.20 -12.14
C ARG A 12 -42.64 33.18 -12.61
N SER A 13 -41.36 32.83 -12.45
CA SER A 13 -40.25 33.59 -13.05
C SER A 13 -40.09 33.19 -14.53
N PRO A 14 -39.88 34.12 -15.48
CA PRO A 14 -39.41 33.78 -16.81
C PRO A 14 -37.90 33.55 -16.80
N ARG A 15 -37.48 32.58 -17.61
CA ARG A 15 -36.11 32.21 -17.92
C ARG A 15 -35.53 33.22 -18.92
N ASP A 16 -34.36 33.77 -18.63
CA ASP A 16 -33.51 34.39 -19.65
C ASP A 16 -32.32 33.49 -19.96
N ASN A 17 -32.11 33.31 -21.27
CA ASN A 17 -31.22 32.36 -21.89
C ASN A 17 -29.99 33.08 -22.46
N ALA A 18 -28.83 32.42 -22.31
CA ALA A 18 -27.67 32.44 -23.20
C ALA A 18 -26.87 33.75 -23.41
N SER A 19 -25.66 33.76 -22.85
CA SER A 19 -24.44 34.09 -23.61
C SER A 19 -23.23 33.47 -22.91
N ARG A 20 -22.93 32.20 -23.20
CA ARG A 20 -21.66 31.56 -22.82
C ARG A 20 -20.69 31.68 -23.99
N THR A 21 -19.73 32.57 -23.87
CA THR A 21 -18.57 32.68 -24.76
C THR A 21 -17.73 31.40 -24.63
N ALA A 22 -17.59 30.65 -25.73
CA ALA A 22 -16.76 29.44 -25.75
C ALA A 22 -15.27 29.82 -25.68
N ALA A 23 -14.59 29.43 -24.60
CA ALA A 23 -13.14 29.54 -24.47
C ALA A 23 -12.45 28.46 -25.32
N LYS A 24 -11.45 28.86 -26.13
CA LYS A 24 -10.61 27.96 -26.93
C LYS A 24 -9.84 26.96 -26.03
N PRO A 25 -9.65 25.69 -26.45
CA PRO A 25 -8.83 24.76 -25.70
C PRO A 25 -7.34 25.13 -25.85
N ALA A 26 -6.63 25.18 -24.72
CA ALA A 26 -5.20 25.40 -24.68
C ALA A 26 -4.45 24.15 -25.20
N ALA A 27 -3.40 24.35 -26.01
CA ALA A 27 -2.56 23.28 -26.53
C ALA A 27 -1.87 22.50 -25.40
N PRO A 28 -1.65 21.17 -25.55
CA PRO A 28 -0.94 20.39 -24.55
C PRO A 28 0.51 20.84 -24.46
N ARG A 29 0.98 21.12 -23.24
CA ARG A 29 2.40 21.41 -22.98
C ARG A 29 3.25 20.19 -23.39
N PRO A 30 4.37 20.39 -24.09
CA PRO A 30 5.26 19.28 -24.42
C PRO A 30 5.77 18.64 -23.12
N ALA A 31 5.67 17.31 -23.03
CA ALA A 31 6.22 16.54 -21.93
C ALA A 31 7.73 16.83 -21.86
N ALA A 32 8.18 17.39 -20.72
CA ALA A 32 9.60 17.66 -20.50
C ALA A 32 10.39 16.36 -20.73
N ALA A 33 11.40 16.41 -21.60
CA ALA A 33 12.28 15.29 -21.86
C ALA A 33 12.84 14.76 -20.53
N ARG A 34 12.54 13.50 -20.20
CA ARG A 34 13.03 12.86 -18.97
C ARG A 34 14.56 12.80 -19.05
N LYS A 35 15.22 13.62 -18.24
CA LYS A 35 16.68 13.59 -18.04
C LYS A 35 17.08 12.15 -17.67
N PRO A 36 18.12 11.55 -18.29
CA PRO A 36 18.45 10.15 -18.06
C PRO A 36 18.65 9.88 -16.58
N GLU A 37 17.98 8.83 -16.11
CA GLU A 37 17.82 8.50 -14.71
C GLU A 37 19.13 7.96 -14.16
N ARG A 38 19.89 8.82 -13.47
CA ARG A 38 21.16 8.44 -12.86
C ARG A 38 20.86 7.60 -11.61
N ILE A 39 21.19 6.32 -11.67
CA ILE A 39 21.35 5.49 -10.48
C ILE A 39 22.43 6.14 -9.59
N PRO A 40 22.20 6.34 -8.28
CA PRO A 40 23.24 6.84 -7.39
C PRO A 40 24.49 5.96 -7.50
N ALA A 41 25.67 6.57 -7.64
CA ALA A 41 26.93 5.83 -7.78
C ALA A 41 27.25 4.98 -6.53
N ASP A 42 26.63 5.34 -5.40
CA ASP A 42 26.73 4.77 -4.07
C ASP A 42 25.42 4.09 -3.63
N ARG A 43 24.62 3.57 -4.57
CA ARG A 43 23.41 2.82 -4.24
C ARG A 43 23.75 1.59 -3.39
N THR A 44 23.12 1.51 -2.23
CA THR A 44 23.17 0.36 -1.32
C THR A 44 21.79 -0.27 -1.23
N LEU A 45 21.75 -1.60 -1.32
CA LEU A 45 20.55 -2.41 -1.12
C LEU A 45 20.89 -3.53 -0.13
N LEU A 46 20.25 -3.51 1.03
CA LEU A 46 20.36 -4.53 2.07
C LEU A 46 19.15 -5.45 2.01
N LEU A 47 19.40 -6.75 2.19
CA LEU A 47 18.38 -7.77 2.35
C LEU A 47 18.48 -8.28 3.78
N LEU A 48 17.47 -7.99 4.58
CA LEU A 48 17.36 -8.47 5.94
C LEU A 48 16.32 -9.59 6.00
N ASN A 49 16.67 -10.71 6.62
CA ASN A 49 15.69 -11.64 7.13
C ASN A 49 15.21 -11.11 8.49
N LYS A 50 14.15 -10.29 8.50
CA LYS A 50 13.66 -9.60 9.70
C LYS A 50 13.17 -10.64 10.72
N PRO A 51 13.70 -10.65 11.95
CA PRO A 51 13.20 -11.56 12.98
C PRO A 51 11.79 -11.21 13.46
N TYR A 52 11.13 -12.18 14.09
CA TYR A 52 9.84 -11.98 14.74
C TYR A 52 9.92 -10.92 15.84
N MET A 53 8.83 -10.19 16.06
CA MET A 53 8.68 -9.15 17.08
C MET A 53 9.55 -7.90 16.95
N VAL A 54 10.38 -7.81 15.90
CA VAL A 54 11.16 -6.62 15.57
C VAL A 54 10.32 -5.61 14.79
N LEU A 55 10.35 -4.35 15.19
CA LEU A 55 9.66 -3.26 14.49
C LEU A 55 10.35 -2.94 13.15
N CYS A 56 9.56 -2.75 12.09
CA CYS A 56 10.03 -2.29 10.79
C CYS A 56 10.24 -0.77 10.72
N GLN A 57 11.03 -0.23 11.65
CA GLN A 57 11.46 1.16 11.73
C GLN A 57 12.78 1.23 12.52
N PHE A 58 13.46 2.37 12.49
CA PHE A 58 14.72 2.55 13.24
C PHE A 58 14.49 3.18 14.62
N THR A 59 13.50 4.05 14.77
CA THR A 59 13.17 4.73 16.02
C THR A 59 12.11 3.96 16.80
N ASP A 60 12.22 3.87 18.12
CA ASP A 60 11.15 3.37 18.99
C ASP A 60 11.08 4.19 20.29
N GLU A 61 9.88 4.24 20.88
CA GLU A 61 9.55 5.02 22.08
C GLU A 61 9.16 4.16 23.29
N ALA A 62 9.09 2.82 23.13
CA ALA A 62 8.54 1.90 24.14
C ALA A 62 9.50 0.75 24.53
N GLY A 63 10.78 0.82 24.16
CA GLY A 63 11.79 -0.19 24.47
C GLY A 63 11.69 -1.48 23.64
N ARG A 64 11.07 -1.42 22.46
CA ARG A 64 10.95 -2.54 21.52
C ARG A 64 12.19 -2.62 20.63
N GLU A 65 12.50 -3.83 20.20
CA GLU A 65 13.56 -4.09 19.23
C GLU A 65 13.18 -3.54 17.84
N THR A 66 14.15 -2.99 17.13
CA THR A 66 13.96 -2.27 15.86
C THR A 66 15.02 -2.65 14.83
N LEU A 67 14.92 -2.11 13.62
CA LEU A 67 15.92 -2.34 12.57
C LEU A 67 17.32 -1.84 12.95
N LYS A 68 17.43 -0.88 13.89
CA LYS A 68 18.73 -0.34 14.36
C LYS A 68 19.59 -1.40 15.07
N ASP A 69 18.95 -2.43 15.62
CA ASP A 69 19.62 -3.49 16.38
C ASP A 69 20.30 -4.50 15.42
N TYR A 70 19.95 -4.45 14.14
CA TYR A 70 20.45 -5.35 13.09
C TYR A 70 21.23 -4.64 11.98
N ILE A 71 20.96 -3.36 11.75
CA ILE A 71 21.50 -2.58 10.63
C ILE A 71 22.29 -1.38 11.17
N THR A 72 23.56 -1.29 10.78
CA THR A 72 24.46 -0.21 11.23
C THR A 72 24.69 0.86 10.15
N GLU A 73 24.28 0.56 8.92
CA GLU A 73 24.47 1.39 7.74
C GLU A 73 23.61 2.66 7.82
N PRO A 74 24.24 3.85 7.88
CA PRO A 74 23.51 5.11 7.95
C PRO A 74 22.81 5.43 6.62
N GLY A 75 21.68 6.15 6.70
CA GLY A 75 20.95 6.61 5.52
C GLY A 75 20.22 5.51 4.73
N ILE A 76 20.11 4.31 5.31
CA ILE A 76 19.33 3.20 4.77
C ILE A 76 17.91 3.23 5.35
N TYR A 77 16.91 3.04 4.49
CA TYR A 77 15.50 3.01 4.86
C TYR A 77 14.80 1.77 4.30
N ALA A 78 13.79 1.27 5.01
CA ALA A 78 13.01 0.14 4.54
C ALA A 78 12.27 0.47 3.23
N ALA A 79 12.39 -0.42 2.24
CA ALA A 79 11.67 -0.40 0.96
C ALA A 79 10.43 -1.26 1.05
N GLY A 80 9.50 -0.82 1.90
CA GLY A 80 8.29 -1.54 2.26
C GLY A 80 8.23 -1.72 3.76
N ARG A 81 7.05 -2.12 4.25
CA ARG A 81 6.85 -2.44 5.65
C ARG A 81 6.57 -3.93 5.77
N LEU A 82 7.14 -4.52 6.80
CA LEU A 82 6.78 -5.85 7.27
C LEU A 82 6.28 -5.69 8.71
N ASP A 83 5.17 -6.34 9.05
CA ASP A 83 4.58 -6.17 10.38
C ASP A 83 5.51 -6.71 11.46
N ARG A 84 5.29 -6.23 12.69
CA ARG A 84 6.15 -6.55 13.84
C ARG A 84 6.17 -8.06 14.11
N ASP A 85 5.00 -8.68 14.05
CA ASP A 85 4.73 -10.11 14.20
C ASP A 85 4.86 -10.90 12.88
N SER A 86 5.44 -10.30 11.84
CA SER A 86 5.87 -11.02 10.64
C SER A 86 7.39 -11.22 10.63
N GLU A 87 7.84 -12.20 9.86
CA GLU A 87 9.24 -12.55 9.67
C GLU A 87 9.58 -12.62 8.18
N GLY A 88 10.87 -12.57 7.85
CA GLY A 88 11.34 -12.85 6.49
C GLY A 88 11.91 -11.64 5.77
N LEU A 89 11.87 -11.67 4.45
CA LEU A 89 12.59 -10.74 3.60
C LEU A 89 12.08 -9.30 3.74
N LEU A 90 12.96 -8.42 4.22
CA LEU A 90 12.81 -6.98 4.21
C LEU A 90 13.94 -6.36 3.39
N LEU A 91 13.58 -5.55 2.40
CA LEU A 91 14.54 -4.78 1.61
C LEU A 91 14.76 -3.42 2.25
N LEU A 92 16.00 -2.95 2.28
CA LEU A 92 16.35 -1.60 2.71
C LEU A 92 17.31 -0.95 1.72
N THR A 93 17.14 0.33 1.43
CA THR A 93 18.00 1.05 0.48
C THR A 93 18.13 2.53 0.83
N ASN A 94 19.22 3.15 0.36
CA ASN A 94 19.41 4.60 0.37
C ASN A 94 18.85 5.27 -0.91
N ASP A 95 18.36 4.48 -1.87
CA ASP A 95 17.79 5.00 -3.11
C ASP A 95 16.26 5.15 -3.00
N GLY A 96 15.82 6.38 -2.78
CA GLY A 96 14.39 6.72 -2.69
C GLY A 96 13.58 6.39 -3.95
N LYS A 97 14.20 6.30 -5.13
CA LYS A 97 13.51 5.90 -6.37
C LYS A 97 13.25 4.40 -6.39
N LEU A 98 14.26 3.60 -6.03
CA LEU A 98 14.09 2.16 -5.89
C LEU A 98 13.07 1.85 -4.78
N GLN A 99 13.15 2.57 -3.66
CA GLN A 99 12.17 2.48 -2.58
C GLN A 99 10.74 2.74 -3.09
N ALA A 100 10.55 3.83 -3.85
CA ALA A 100 9.26 4.16 -4.46
C ALA A 100 8.77 3.08 -5.44
N GLN A 101 9.64 2.59 -6.32
CA GLN A 101 9.31 1.52 -7.27
C GLN A 101 8.83 0.24 -6.58
N LEU A 102 9.40 -0.10 -5.42
CA LEU A 102 9.05 -1.31 -4.67
C LEU A 102 7.79 -1.16 -3.79
N THR A 103 7.34 0.06 -3.53
CA THR A 103 6.32 0.35 -2.49
C THR A 103 5.09 1.11 -2.96
N GLN A 104 5.15 1.80 -4.10
CA GLN A 104 4.00 2.56 -4.59
C GLN A 104 2.82 1.63 -4.89
N PRO A 105 1.60 1.92 -4.39
CA PRO A 105 0.43 1.04 -4.55
C PRO A 105 0.04 0.69 -6.01
N GLY A 106 0.51 1.46 -7.00
CA GLY A 106 0.29 1.18 -8.43
C GLY A 106 1.34 0.26 -9.06
N GLU A 107 2.49 0.09 -8.41
CA GLU A 107 3.54 -0.82 -8.85
C GLU A 107 3.16 -2.23 -8.40
N LYS A 108 2.75 -3.08 -9.34
CA LYS A 108 2.28 -4.45 -9.10
C LYS A 108 3.43 -5.39 -8.73
N THR A 109 4.26 -5.02 -7.77
CA THR A 109 5.38 -5.84 -7.30
C THR A 109 4.82 -7.04 -6.55
N PRO A 110 4.93 -8.26 -7.09
CA PRO A 110 4.40 -9.44 -6.42
C PRO A 110 5.17 -9.68 -5.12
N LYS A 111 4.45 -10.12 -4.10
CA LYS A 111 5.02 -10.55 -2.81
C LYS A 111 4.53 -11.96 -2.54
N THR A 112 5.45 -12.81 -2.11
CA THR A 112 5.16 -14.22 -1.82
C THR A 112 5.39 -14.45 -0.34
N TYR A 113 4.40 -15.07 0.31
CA TYR A 113 4.41 -15.35 1.73
C TYR A 113 4.23 -16.84 1.97
N TRP A 114 4.92 -17.36 2.97
CA TRP A 114 4.59 -18.64 3.59
C TRP A 114 3.79 -18.34 4.84
N VAL A 115 2.58 -18.88 4.92
CA VAL A 115 1.62 -18.56 5.96
C VAL A 115 1.19 -19.85 6.64
N GLN A 116 1.44 -19.92 7.95
CA GLN A 116 0.89 -20.96 8.79
C GLN A 116 -0.50 -20.54 9.27
N VAL A 117 -1.47 -21.44 9.16
CA VAL A 117 -2.85 -21.20 9.56
C VAL A 117 -3.33 -22.31 10.48
N GLU A 118 -4.39 -22.03 11.24
CA GLU A 118 -5.07 -23.06 12.03
C GLU A 118 -5.89 -23.99 11.12
N GLY A 119 -5.72 -25.30 11.31
CA GLY A 119 -6.39 -26.32 10.51
C GLY A 119 -5.87 -26.44 9.07
N ILE A 120 -6.62 -27.14 8.22
CA ILE A 120 -6.28 -27.37 6.82
C ILE A 120 -7.30 -26.62 5.95
N PRO A 121 -6.88 -25.62 5.14
CA PRO A 121 -7.77 -24.93 4.23
C PRO A 121 -8.41 -25.90 3.22
N SER A 122 -9.72 -25.80 3.03
CA SER A 122 -10.40 -26.49 1.95
C SER A 122 -10.09 -25.84 0.60
N GLU A 123 -10.24 -26.58 -0.49
CA GLU A 123 -10.07 -26.05 -1.84
C GLU A 123 -11.01 -24.86 -2.13
N GLU A 124 -12.22 -24.88 -1.58
CA GLU A 124 -13.17 -23.76 -1.66
C GLU A 124 -12.61 -22.47 -1.06
N LYS A 125 -11.95 -22.56 0.12
CA LYS A 125 -11.30 -21.41 0.76
C LYS A 125 -10.12 -20.91 -0.07
N LEU A 126 -9.32 -21.81 -0.64
CA LEU A 126 -8.21 -21.44 -1.51
C LEU A 126 -8.69 -20.77 -2.80
N ALA A 127 -9.78 -21.27 -3.40
CA ALA A 127 -10.39 -20.67 -4.57
C ALA A 127 -10.91 -19.26 -4.28
N ALA A 128 -11.50 -19.03 -3.11
CA ALA A 128 -11.91 -17.68 -2.67
C ALA A 128 -10.71 -16.73 -2.54
N LEU A 129 -9.61 -17.17 -1.91
CA LEU A 129 -8.38 -16.37 -1.82
C LEU A 129 -7.80 -16.02 -3.20
N ARG A 130 -7.86 -16.96 -4.15
CA ARG A 130 -7.38 -16.73 -5.52
C ARG A 130 -8.25 -15.75 -6.31
N ALA A 131 -9.56 -15.84 -6.15
CA ALA A 131 -10.52 -14.98 -6.83
C ALA A 131 -10.58 -13.55 -6.26
N GLY A 132 -10.30 -13.42 -4.97
CA GLY A 132 -10.42 -12.19 -4.20
C GLY A 132 -11.47 -12.31 -3.11
N VAL A 133 -11.19 -11.74 -1.94
CA VAL A 133 -12.05 -11.78 -0.76
C VAL A 133 -12.49 -10.37 -0.37
N GLU A 134 -13.69 -10.23 0.20
CA GLU A 134 -14.19 -8.95 0.70
C GLU A 134 -13.63 -8.66 2.10
N LEU A 135 -12.95 -7.52 2.22
CA LEU A 135 -12.46 -6.95 3.47
C LEU A 135 -13.17 -5.61 3.73
N ASN A 136 -12.93 -5.02 4.91
CA ASN A 136 -13.57 -3.75 5.30
C ASN A 136 -13.22 -2.57 4.37
N ASP A 137 -12.11 -2.66 3.63
CA ASP A 137 -11.62 -1.65 2.69
C ASP A 137 -11.85 -2.02 1.22
N GLY A 138 -12.52 -3.14 0.94
CA GLY A 138 -12.94 -3.57 -0.39
C GLY A 138 -12.53 -4.99 -0.75
N ILE A 139 -12.72 -5.36 -2.02
CA ILE A 139 -12.33 -6.66 -2.55
C ILE A 139 -10.82 -6.69 -2.80
N THR A 140 -10.13 -7.73 -2.34
CA THR A 140 -8.71 -7.93 -2.67
C THR A 140 -8.52 -8.22 -4.15
N LEU A 141 -7.37 -7.86 -4.70
CA LEU A 141 -7.00 -8.31 -6.05
C LEU A 141 -6.83 -9.83 -6.09
N PRO A 142 -6.99 -10.47 -7.27
CA PRO A 142 -6.68 -11.88 -7.45
C PRO A 142 -5.24 -12.20 -7.02
N ALA A 143 -5.06 -13.38 -6.43
CA ALA A 143 -3.77 -13.82 -5.89
C ALA A 143 -3.50 -15.29 -6.22
N GLU A 144 -2.25 -15.71 -6.02
CA GLU A 144 -1.90 -17.13 -6.01
C GLU A 144 -1.94 -17.64 -4.57
N ALA A 145 -2.65 -18.75 -4.33
CA ALA A 145 -2.70 -19.41 -3.04
C ALA A 145 -2.65 -20.93 -3.23
N ARG A 146 -1.75 -21.62 -2.53
CA ARG A 146 -1.63 -23.08 -2.60
C ARG A 146 -1.18 -23.62 -1.25
N ILE A 147 -1.59 -24.85 -0.95
CA ILE A 147 -1.01 -25.61 0.15
C ILE A 147 0.44 -25.93 -0.22
N MET A 148 1.31 -25.94 0.78
CA MET A 148 2.69 -26.39 0.68
C MET A 148 3.02 -27.28 1.87
N ASP A 149 3.98 -28.18 1.67
CA ASP A 149 4.58 -28.92 2.78
C ASP A 149 5.36 -27.98 3.70
N GLU A 150 5.55 -28.41 4.95
CA GLU A 150 6.33 -27.65 5.92
C GLU A 150 7.76 -27.43 5.41
N PRO A 151 8.21 -26.17 5.30
CA PRO A 151 9.54 -25.87 4.78
C PRO A 151 10.61 -26.07 5.86
N ALA A 152 11.81 -26.47 5.45
CA ALA A 152 12.98 -26.47 6.33
C ALA A 152 13.48 -25.02 6.53
N VAL A 153 13.11 -24.41 7.65
CA VAL A 153 13.53 -23.04 8.04
C VAL A 153 14.35 -23.04 9.32
N TRP A 154 14.96 -21.90 9.65
CA TRP A 154 15.67 -21.71 10.92
C TRP A 154 14.71 -21.84 12.12
N PRO A 155 15.23 -22.13 13.34
CA PRO A 155 14.41 -22.17 14.55
C PRO A 155 13.67 -20.85 14.77
N ARG A 156 12.36 -20.92 15.05
CA ARG A 156 11.48 -19.77 15.29
C ARG A 156 11.26 -19.51 16.78
N HIS A 157 11.08 -18.24 17.13
CA HIS A 157 10.84 -17.78 18.50
C HIS A 157 9.77 -16.68 18.53
N PRO A 158 8.55 -16.95 19.05
CA PRO A 158 8.03 -18.25 19.45
C PRO A 158 7.86 -19.18 18.24
N PRO A 159 7.91 -20.50 18.43
CA PRO A 159 7.74 -21.47 17.35
C PRO A 159 6.39 -21.30 16.65
#